data_AF-A0A8H3CA03-F1
#
_entry.id   AF-A0A8H3CA03-F1
#
_cell.length_a   1.000
_cell.length_b   1.000
_cell.length_c   1.000
_cell.angle_alpha   90.00
_cell.angle_beta   90.00
_cell.angle_gamma   90.00
#
_symmetry.space_group_name_H-M   'P 1'
#
loop_
_entity.id
_entity.type
_entity.pdbx_description
1 polymer ?
#
loop_
_entity_poly.entity_id
_entity_poly.type
_entity_poly.pdbx_seq_one_letter_code
_entity_poly.pdbx_strand_id
1 'polypeptide(L)'
;MASLNSPRVTRTSAYSGLTSHIVNMDEHQRELLDKAMLQLSTQTLQQDENKETHNKVNHWFYFMEAFSYKNSSLLDRSNGNYHLFLDGEPHHPDSIMLEAQREANKTRHPCPVSSYLTTRDELIEHYKLLYEISPENSKSDDDSAIRQVAMLKVPEFVRIPLESLSPISISSMYLNKVHQEHYLIVRVISPAVRLAAIQVAIEDEQGSVVDLAMYHCFETSGLDRQGVIELVPLGQALLIRQPWLTRGLTGGNVTIRVSSPSDLIFLPPSHPLLSNCPEAWKAGGGKDSQVYKDIGNHAFKNGRFESAIQAYSHGLLVDPTASVLRLNRSACYLSINKPSMALKDAQIASEDKSMKDALRSKAQYRIALAYYALDRFSEALSILERENGYRFSPADFSELEKKIHERLVEQAQGSYKWLALSKMAKQINGHRQVTDVADYVGPVEVALMESKGGDRGLVTTREVLAGELLCALPKS
;
A
#
# COMPACT_ATOMS: atom_id res chain seq x y z
N MET A 1 -2.59 -50.20 36.01
CA MET A 1 -3.40 -48.97 35.88
C MET A 1 -2.48 -47.80 36.09
N ALA A 2 -2.04 -47.18 34.98
CA ALA A 2 -1.22 -45.98 34.97
C ALA A 2 -2.11 -44.74 35.02
N SER A 3 -1.76 -43.75 35.83
CA SER A 3 -2.30 -42.39 35.74
C SER A 3 -1.21 -41.44 35.24
N LEU A 4 -1.47 -40.81 34.10
CA LEU A 4 -0.66 -39.76 33.51
C LEU A 4 -1.01 -38.42 34.15
N ASN A 5 -0.06 -37.80 34.83
CA ASN A 5 -0.05 -36.38 35.14
C ASN A 5 0.98 -35.69 34.25
N SER A 6 0.53 -34.64 33.57
CA SER A 6 1.31 -33.77 32.67
C SER A 6 2.19 -32.79 33.46
N PRO A 7 3.38 -32.41 32.94
CA PRO A 7 4.13 -31.28 33.47
C PRO A 7 3.67 -29.96 32.85
N ARG A 8 3.55 -28.94 33.72
CA ARG A 8 3.33 -27.53 33.41
C ARG A 8 4.46 -26.99 32.51
N VAL A 9 4.11 -26.41 31.36
CA VAL A 9 5.02 -25.60 30.54
C VAL A 9 4.86 -24.13 30.96
N THR A 10 5.92 -23.55 31.51
CA THR A 10 6.05 -22.13 31.81
C THR A 10 6.06 -21.30 30.52
N ARG A 11 5.20 -20.27 30.44
CA ARG A 11 5.20 -19.27 29.36
C ARG A 11 6.37 -18.29 29.56
N THR A 12 7.47 -18.54 28.86
CA THR A 12 8.64 -17.63 28.78
C THR A 12 9.03 -17.31 27.33
N SER A 13 8.10 -17.42 26.36
CA SER A 13 8.44 -17.37 24.93
C SER A 13 8.25 -16.02 24.23
N ALA A 14 7.90 -14.94 24.93
CA ALA A 14 7.72 -13.61 24.31
C ALA A 14 8.96 -12.70 24.43
N TYR A 15 9.92 -13.04 25.30
CA TYR A 15 11.07 -12.19 25.60
C TYR A 15 12.43 -12.79 25.22
N SER A 16 12.46 -14.01 24.66
CA SER A 16 13.70 -14.63 24.17
C SER A 16 14.30 -13.92 22.93
N GLY A 17 13.52 -13.06 22.25
CA GLY A 17 13.99 -12.24 21.14
C GLY A 17 14.73 -10.95 21.54
N LEU A 18 14.62 -10.51 22.80
CA LEU A 18 15.30 -9.30 23.30
C LEU A 18 16.72 -9.60 23.79
N THR A 19 17.00 -10.83 24.22
CA THR A 19 18.31 -11.24 24.74
C THR A 19 19.36 -11.53 23.66
N SER A 20 18.98 -11.66 22.38
CA SER A 20 19.93 -11.98 21.28
C SER A 20 20.57 -10.75 20.62
N HIS A 21 20.29 -9.54 21.10
CA HIS A 21 20.85 -8.28 20.59
C HIS A 21 21.73 -7.53 21.60
N ILE A 22 22.24 -8.22 22.62
CA ILE A 22 22.97 -7.60 23.72
C ILE A 22 24.46 -7.95 23.61
N VAL A 23 25.18 -7.30 22.69
CA VAL A 23 26.66 -7.41 22.66
C VAL A 23 27.38 -6.06 22.70
N ASN A 24 26.74 -4.92 22.42
CA ASN A 24 27.41 -3.61 22.47
C ASN A 24 26.47 -2.48 22.93
N MET A 25 26.04 -2.50 24.19
CA MET A 25 25.37 -1.35 24.82
C MET A 25 26.33 -0.63 25.76
N ASP A 26 26.38 0.70 25.64
CA ASP A 26 27.06 1.55 26.62
C ASP A 26 26.31 1.58 27.96
N GLU A 27 26.95 2.12 28.98
CA GLU A 27 26.46 2.09 30.36
C GLU A 27 25.14 2.86 30.54
N HIS A 28 24.96 3.93 29.76
CA HIS A 28 23.74 4.74 29.79
C HIS A 28 22.56 4.01 29.11
N GLN A 29 22.83 3.33 28.00
CA GLN A 29 21.85 2.50 27.30
C GLN A 29 21.37 1.31 28.15
N ARG A 30 22.28 0.69 28.92
CA ARG A 30 21.91 -0.39 29.85
C ARG A 30 21.00 0.11 30.97
N GLU A 31 21.30 1.28 31.51
CA GLU A 31 20.49 1.89 32.57
C GLU A 31 19.06 2.20 32.11
N LEU A 32 18.88 2.64 30.86
CA LEU A 32 17.56 2.88 30.27
C LEU A 32 16.77 1.60 30.03
N LEU A 33 17.44 0.53 29.56
CA LEU A 33 16.81 -0.78 29.36
C LEU A 33 16.39 -1.41 30.69
N ASP A 34 17.24 -1.32 31.72
CA ASP A 34 16.93 -1.82 33.06
C ASP A 34 15.72 -1.08 33.67
N LYS A 35 15.62 0.24 33.48
CA LYS A 35 14.45 1.03 33.90
C LYS A 35 13.16 0.62 33.18
N ALA A 36 13.22 0.36 31.88
CA ALA A 36 12.06 -0.08 31.09
C ALA A 36 11.59 -1.49 31.50
N MET A 37 12.53 -2.41 31.71
CA MET A 37 12.23 -3.78 32.17
C MET A 37 11.64 -3.79 33.58
N LEU A 38 12.11 -2.92 34.47
CA LEU A 38 11.57 -2.77 35.83
C LEU A 38 10.11 -2.26 35.81
N GLN A 39 9.79 -1.29 34.95
CA GLN A 39 8.41 -0.78 34.76
C GLN A 39 7.47 -1.81 34.15
N LEU A 40 7.93 -2.59 33.17
CA LEU A 40 7.11 -3.64 32.56
C LEU A 40 6.81 -4.78 33.55
N SER A 41 7.78 -5.16 34.39
CA SER A 41 7.61 -6.19 35.42
C SER A 41 6.60 -5.77 36.51
N THR A 42 6.58 -4.49 36.86
CA THR A 42 5.64 -3.94 37.86
C THR A 42 4.22 -3.83 37.32
N GLN A 43 4.04 -3.56 36.02
CA GLN A 43 2.72 -3.58 35.37
C GLN A 43 2.16 -4.99 35.19
N THR A 44 3.00 -6.00 34.94
CA THR A 44 2.54 -7.41 34.83
C THR A 44 2.08 -7.96 36.18
N LEU A 45 2.75 -7.58 37.27
CA LEU A 45 2.35 -7.95 38.63
C LEU A 45 1.00 -7.35 39.04
N GLN A 46 0.68 -6.12 38.61
CA GLN A 46 -0.62 -5.48 38.87
C GLN A 46 -1.79 -6.11 38.09
N GLN A 47 -1.53 -6.75 36.94
CA GLN A 47 -2.57 -7.44 36.18
C GLN A 47 -2.92 -8.83 36.74
N ASP A 48 -2.00 -9.47 37.47
CA ASP A 48 -2.23 -10.81 38.01
C ASP A 48 -3.09 -10.83 39.31
N GLU A 49 -3.27 -9.69 39.97
CA GLU A 49 -4.12 -9.55 41.17
C GLU A 49 -5.62 -9.40 40.87
N ASN A 50 -6.01 -9.06 39.63
CA ASN A 50 -7.41 -8.97 39.20
C ASN A 50 -7.83 -10.21 38.40
N LYS A 51 -7.87 -11.37 39.06
CA LYS A 51 -8.45 -12.59 38.51
C LYS A 51 -9.85 -12.80 39.06
N GLU A 52 -10.87 -12.47 38.26
CA GLU A 52 -12.06 -13.31 38.16
C GLU A 52 -12.92 -12.98 36.93
N THR A 53 -13.36 -14.04 36.26
CA THR A 53 -14.31 -14.16 35.12
C THR A 53 -13.76 -14.11 33.69
N HIS A 54 -14.01 -15.21 32.99
CA HIS A 54 -13.61 -15.53 31.63
C HIS A 54 -14.49 -14.86 30.57
N ASN A 55 -13.86 -14.26 29.55
CA ASN A 55 -14.05 -14.70 28.17
C ASN A 55 -12.90 -14.24 27.27
N LYS A 56 -12.27 -15.21 26.60
CA LYS A 56 -11.20 -14.96 25.63
C LYS A 56 -11.80 -14.36 24.38
N VAL A 57 -11.68 -13.04 24.22
CA VAL A 57 -11.68 -12.41 22.89
C VAL A 57 -10.53 -11.41 22.85
N ASN A 58 -9.55 -11.65 21.97
CA ASN A 58 -8.56 -10.64 21.61
C ASN A 58 -9.27 -9.61 20.71
N HIS A 59 -9.99 -8.68 21.34
CA HIS A 59 -10.52 -7.50 20.67
C HIS A 59 -9.46 -6.41 20.66
N TRP A 60 -8.56 -6.44 19.68
CA TRP A 60 -7.96 -5.20 19.20
C TRP A 60 -8.95 -4.55 18.22
N PHE A 61 -10.09 -4.12 18.77
CA PHE A 61 -10.84 -3.01 18.19
C PHE A 61 -10.20 -1.74 18.76
N TYR A 62 -10.01 -0.71 17.93
CA TYR A 62 -9.73 0.64 18.43
C TYR A 62 -10.98 1.15 19.16
N PHE A 63 -11.15 0.73 20.42
CA PHE A 63 -11.89 1.52 21.38
C PHE A 63 -10.99 2.70 21.74
N MET A 64 -11.36 3.91 21.33
CA MET A 64 -10.91 5.11 22.03
C MET A 64 -11.63 5.14 23.39
N GLU A 65 -11.13 4.36 24.35
CA GLU A 65 -11.48 4.57 25.75
C GLU A 65 -10.47 5.55 26.33
N ALA A 66 -10.95 6.75 26.65
CA ALA A 66 -10.19 7.75 27.37
C ALA A 66 -9.99 7.29 28.82
N PHE A 67 -8.86 6.65 29.11
CA PHE A 67 -8.47 6.33 30.49
C PHE A 67 -7.94 7.60 31.17
N SER A 68 -8.73 8.14 32.11
CA SER A 68 -8.25 9.10 33.11
C SER A 68 -7.60 8.31 34.25
N TYR A 69 -6.27 8.23 34.30
CA TYR A 69 -5.59 7.81 35.52
C TYR A 69 -5.62 8.95 36.54
N LYS A 70 -6.01 8.61 37.77
CA LYS A 70 -6.18 9.44 38.97
C LYS A 70 -5.48 10.83 38.91
N ASN A 71 -6.30 11.88 38.96
CA ASN A 71 -5.97 13.28 39.27
C ASN A 71 -5.29 14.16 38.21
N SER A 72 -5.64 14.01 36.93
CA SER A 72 -5.57 15.10 35.96
C SER A 72 -6.85 15.16 35.14
N SER A 73 -7.64 16.23 35.32
CA SER A 73 -8.75 16.50 34.42
C SER A 73 -8.18 16.77 33.03
N LEU A 74 -8.76 16.17 31.99
CA LEU A 74 -8.51 16.54 30.58
C LEU A 74 -8.81 18.02 30.30
N LEU A 75 -9.44 18.70 31.26
CA LEU A 75 -9.71 20.14 31.29
C LEU A 75 -8.53 20.88 31.93
N ASP A 76 -7.86 21.75 31.17
CA ASP A 76 -7.01 22.77 31.76
C ASP A 76 -7.90 23.84 32.42
N ARG A 77 -7.84 23.95 33.75
CA ARG A 77 -8.71 24.83 34.55
C ARG A 77 -8.37 26.32 34.43
N SER A 78 -7.26 26.66 33.77
CA SER A 78 -6.87 28.06 33.55
C SER A 78 -7.58 28.68 32.34
N ASN A 79 -8.07 27.86 31.40
CA ASN A 79 -8.59 28.31 30.11
C ASN A 79 -9.79 27.48 29.59
N GLY A 80 -10.15 26.36 30.22
CA GLY A 80 -11.39 25.63 29.97
C GLY A 80 -11.40 24.69 28.75
N ASN A 81 -10.25 24.36 28.18
CA ASN A 81 -10.14 23.50 26.99
C ASN A 81 -9.80 22.03 27.32
N TYR A 82 -10.24 21.11 26.45
CA TYR A 82 -9.90 19.69 26.50
C TYR A 82 -8.82 19.33 25.48
N HIS A 83 -7.73 18.68 25.90
CA HIS A 83 -6.66 18.23 25.00
C HIS A 83 -6.71 16.70 24.79
N LEU A 84 -6.67 16.28 23.53
CA LEU A 84 -6.46 14.88 23.11
C LEU A 84 -5.02 14.76 22.62
N PHE A 85 -4.13 14.24 23.45
CA PHE A 85 -2.75 13.98 23.07
C PHE A 85 -2.64 12.59 22.43
N LEU A 86 -2.15 12.53 21.19
CA LEU A 86 -1.55 11.33 20.57
C LEU A 86 -0.02 11.41 20.60
N ASP A 87 0.54 12.22 21.49
CA ASP A 87 1.94 12.11 21.88
C ASP A 87 1.99 11.24 23.13
N GLY A 88 2.44 9.99 22.97
CA GLY A 88 2.72 9.14 24.12
C GLY A 88 3.69 9.86 25.03
N GLU A 89 3.40 9.91 26.34
CA GLU A 89 4.23 10.62 27.31
C GLU A 89 5.73 10.30 27.11
N PRO A 90 6.65 11.25 27.32
CA PRO A 90 8.09 11.02 27.19
C PRO A 90 8.62 9.86 28.05
N HIS A 91 7.84 9.47 29.07
CA HIS A 91 8.13 8.38 29.99
C HIS A 91 7.37 7.09 29.69
N HIS A 92 6.57 7.06 28.62
CA HIS A 92 5.88 5.86 28.17
C HIS A 92 6.89 4.90 27.54
N PRO A 93 6.85 3.59 27.84
CA PRO A 93 7.81 2.61 27.33
C PRO A 93 7.95 2.64 25.80
N ASP A 94 6.84 2.79 25.06
CA ASP A 94 6.87 2.87 23.59
C ASP A 94 7.50 4.17 23.07
N SER A 95 7.30 5.30 23.75
CA SER A 95 7.92 6.58 23.40
C SER A 95 9.41 6.56 23.68
N ILE A 96 9.83 6.02 24.83
CA ILE A 96 11.23 5.80 25.18
C ILE A 96 11.88 4.85 24.18
N MET A 97 11.20 3.77 23.78
CA MET A 97 11.72 2.84 22.77
C MET A 97 11.83 3.48 21.39
N LEU A 98 10.85 4.27 20.96
CA LEU A 98 10.91 4.99 19.69
C LEU A 98 12.04 6.02 19.68
N GLU A 99 12.22 6.73 20.79
CA GLU A 99 13.26 7.74 20.96
C GLU A 99 14.64 7.09 21.05
N ALA A 100 14.79 6.02 21.82
CA ALA A 100 16.00 5.21 21.85
C ALA A 100 16.33 4.61 20.48
N GLN A 101 15.33 4.21 19.69
CA GLN A 101 15.52 3.72 18.33
C GLN A 101 15.91 4.85 17.37
N ARG A 102 15.33 6.05 17.51
CA ARG A 102 15.75 7.26 16.77
C ARG A 102 17.18 7.65 17.13
N GLU A 103 17.54 7.65 18.40
CA GLU A 103 18.85 8.03 18.89
C GLU A 103 19.91 6.99 18.49
N ALA A 104 19.60 5.70 18.61
CA ALA A 104 20.43 4.61 18.08
C ALA A 104 20.60 4.68 16.54
N ASN A 105 19.60 5.18 15.82
CA ASN A 105 19.72 5.40 14.38
C ASN A 105 20.57 6.63 14.05
N LYS A 106 20.59 7.67 14.90
CA LYS A 106 21.47 8.84 14.75
C LYS A 106 22.94 8.53 15.02
N THR A 107 23.23 7.59 15.94
CA THR A 107 24.60 7.24 16.35
C THR A 107 25.21 6.08 15.55
N ARG A 108 24.46 5.44 14.64
CA ARG A 108 24.99 4.37 13.78
C ARG A 108 25.94 4.92 12.73
N HIS A 109 27.21 4.54 12.81
CA HIS A 109 28.16 4.77 11.73
C HIS A 109 27.68 4.04 10.46
N PRO A 110 27.76 4.67 9.28
CA PRO A 110 27.42 4.02 8.03
C PRO A 110 28.34 2.81 7.81
N CYS A 111 27.77 1.60 7.78
CA CYS A 111 28.52 0.39 7.47
C CYS A 111 28.49 0.13 5.96
N PRO A 112 29.65 0.05 5.26
CA PRO A 112 29.68 -0.35 3.86
C PRO A 112 29.04 -1.72 3.66
N VAL A 113 28.24 -1.90 2.62
CA VAL A 113 27.53 -3.17 2.38
C VAL A 113 28.46 -4.26 1.85
N SER A 114 29.61 -3.92 1.28
CA SER A 114 30.53 -4.86 0.61
C SER A 114 30.89 -6.10 1.45
N SER A 115 30.96 -5.95 2.78
CA SER A 115 31.26 -7.05 3.71
C SER A 115 30.07 -7.97 4.03
N TYR A 116 28.87 -7.64 3.55
CA TYR A 116 27.61 -8.33 3.84
C TYR A 116 26.93 -8.89 2.59
N LEU A 117 27.49 -8.65 1.40
CA LEU A 117 26.96 -9.20 0.15
C LEU A 117 27.18 -10.72 0.11
N THR A 118 26.15 -11.45 -0.29
CA THR A 118 26.22 -12.88 -0.56
C THR A 118 26.72 -13.15 -1.97
N THR A 119 27.15 -14.38 -2.22
CA THR A 119 27.50 -14.76 -3.59
C THR A 119 26.25 -14.90 -4.45
N ARG A 120 26.42 -14.76 -5.77
CA ARG A 120 25.34 -14.92 -6.75
C ARG A 120 24.70 -16.31 -6.69
N ASP A 121 25.51 -17.35 -6.52
CA ASP A 121 25.04 -18.73 -6.51
C ASP A 121 24.22 -19.05 -5.25
N GLU A 122 24.71 -18.64 -4.06
CA GLU A 122 23.97 -18.79 -2.79
C GLU A 122 22.61 -18.07 -2.84
N LEU A 123 22.58 -16.85 -3.38
CA LEU A 123 21.34 -16.08 -3.47
C LEU A 123 20.33 -16.72 -4.42
N ILE A 124 20.79 -17.20 -5.58
CA ILE A 124 19.93 -17.88 -6.55
C ILE A 124 19.40 -19.20 -5.96
N GLU A 125 20.24 -19.97 -5.27
CA GLU A 125 19.82 -21.21 -4.60
C GLU A 125 18.78 -20.93 -3.51
N HIS A 126 18.97 -19.87 -2.72
CA HIS A 126 18.00 -19.41 -1.73
C HIS A 126 16.62 -19.13 -2.37
N TYR A 127 16.57 -18.40 -3.48
CA TYR A 127 15.31 -18.10 -4.16
C TYR A 127 14.69 -19.30 -4.88
N LYS A 128 15.49 -20.25 -5.36
CA LYS A 128 14.98 -21.53 -5.88
C LYS A 128 14.25 -22.29 -4.77
N LEU A 129 14.86 -22.39 -3.59
CA LEU A 129 14.23 -23.03 -2.44
C LEU A 129 12.96 -22.29 -2.01
N LEU A 130 13.00 -20.96 -1.91
CA LEU A 130 11.81 -20.15 -1.58
C LEU A 130 10.67 -20.36 -2.59
N TYR A 131 11.00 -20.48 -3.87
CA TYR A 131 10.04 -20.73 -4.93
C TYR A 131 9.38 -22.11 -4.80
N GLU A 132 10.17 -23.14 -4.46
CA GLU A 132 9.69 -24.51 -4.27
C GLU A 132 8.79 -24.67 -3.03
N ILE A 133 9.14 -24.00 -1.92
CA ILE A 133 8.38 -24.07 -0.66
C ILE A 133 7.22 -23.08 -0.59
N SER A 134 7.22 -22.03 -1.42
CA SER A 134 6.11 -21.08 -1.48
C SER A 134 4.84 -21.84 -1.85
N PRO A 135 3.69 -21.62 -1.18
CA PRO A 135 2.44 -22.21 -1.60
C PRO A 135 2.16 -21.86 -3.08
N GLU A 136 1.45 -22.74 -3.79
CA GLU A 136 1.08 -22.52 -5.20
C GLU A 136 0.19 -21.28 -5.38
N ASN A 137 -0.29 -20.69 -4.28
CA ASN A 137 -1.21 -19.55 -4.23
C ASN A 137 -2.38 -19.84 -5.16
N SER A 138 -3.19 -20.87 -4.84
CA SER A 138 -4.41 -21.09 -5.62
C SER A 138 -5.36 -19.90 -5.40
N LYS A 139 -6.19 -19.57 -6.39
CA LYS A 139 -7.23 -18.52 -6.24
C LYS A 139 -8.18 -18.76 -5.04
N SER A 140 -8.24 -20.00 -4.55
CA SER A 140 -9.03 -20.44 -3.39
C SER A 140 -8.30 -20.37 -2.05
N ASP A 141 -6.97 -20.23 -2.02
CA ASP A 141 -6.16 -20.20 -0.79
C ASP A 141 -5.93 -18.78 -0.24
N ASP A 142 -6.81 -17.82 -0.57
CA ASP A 142 -6.72 -16.42 -0.14
C ASP A 142 -7.03 -16.22 1.36
N ASP A 143 -6.91 -17.28 2.17
CA ASP A 143 -6.74 -17.24 3.62
C ASP A 143 -5.34 -16.72 4.02
N SER A 144 -4.48 -16.42 3.04
CA SER A 144 -3.31 -15.56 3.23
C SER A 144 -3.78 -14.14 3.57
N ALA A 145 -4.29 -13.97 4.79
CA ALA A 145 -4.63 -12.70 5.38
C ALA A 145 -3.39 -11.81 5.25
N ILE A 146 -3.38 -10.98 4.22
CA ILE A 146 -2.54 -9.81 4.17
C ILE A 146 -2.96 -9.07 5.42
N ARG A 147 -2.16 -9.22 6.50
CA ARG A 147 -2.30 -8.37 7.67
C ARG A 147 -2.14 -6.98 7.13
N GLN A 148 -3.26 -6.30 6.97
CA GLN A 148 -3.30 -4.92 6.56
C GLN A 148 -2.61 -4.18 7.70
N VAL A 149 -1.31 -3.93 7.52
CA VAL A 149 -0.60 -3.07 8.44
C VAL A 149 -1.22 -1.71 8.20
N ALA A 150 -2.09 -1.29 9.11
CA ALA A 150 -2.61 0.06 9.11
C ALA A 150 -1.39 0.98 9.10
N MET A 151 -1.17 1.67 7.99
CA MET A 151 -0.09 2.63 7.91
C MET A 151 -0.47 3.80 8.80
N LEU A 152 0.09 3.84 10.00
CA LEU A 152 -0.10 4.95 10.95
C LEU A 152 0.41 6.29 10.39
N LYS A 153 1.21 6.25 9.32
CA LYS A 153 1.74 7.42 8.60
C LYS A 153 1.60 7.20 7.10
N VAL A 154 1.17 8.23 6.37
CA VAL A 154 1.12 8.20 4.88
C VAL A 154 2.50 7.79 4.36
N PRO A 155 2.61 6.79 3.46
CA PRO A 155 3.89 6.37 2.93
C PRO A 155 4.60 7.54 2.25
N GLU A 156 5.80 7.85 2.72
CA GLU A 156 6.68 8.81 2.08
C GLU A 156 7.16 8.22 0.74
N PHE A 157 7.10 9.02 -0.31
CA PHE A 157 7.57 8.64 -1.65
C PHE A 157 8.49 9.71 -2.22
N VAL A 158 9.36 9.31 -3.15
CA VAL A 158 10.38 10.20 -3.71
C VAL A 158 9.72 11.25 -4.63
N ARG A 159 9.85 12.52 -4.24
CA ARG A 159 9.36 13.67 -5.04
C ARG A 159 10.45 14.32 -5.91
N ILE A 160 11.72 14.05 -5.62
CA ILE A 160 12.87 14.63 -6.33
C ILE A 160 12.90 14.09 -7.76
N PRO A 161 12.89 14.93 -8.82
CA PRO A 161 12.92 14.48 -10.22
C PRO A 161 14.06 13.49 -10.50
N LEU A 162 13.85 12.55 -11.43
CA LEU A 162 14.83 11.51 -11.73
C LEU A 162 16.13 12.11 -12.28
N GLU A 163 16.02 13.22 -13.01
CA GLU A 163 17.14 13.95 -13.63
C GLU A 163 18.07 14.60 -12.60
N SER A 164 17.60 14.75 -11.35
CA SER A 164 18.39 15.28 -10.23
C SER A 164 19.08 14.20 -9.40
N LEU A 165 18.86 12.92 -9.74
CA LEU A 165 19.47 11.79 -9.05
C LEU A 165 20.66 11.27 -9.85
N SER A 166 21.69 10.77 -9.17
CA SER A 166 22.86 10.13 -9.77
C SER A 166 22.83 8.61 -9.62
N PRO A 167 23.46 7.83 -10.52
CA PRO A 167 23.53 6.38 -10.36
C PRO A 167 24.39 5.98 -9.15
N ILE A 168 24.03 4.90 -8.47
CA ILE A 168 24.84 4.23 -7.44
C ILE A 168 24.92 2.72 -7.72
N SER A 169 26.04 2.08 -7.38
CA SER A 169 26.19 0.63 -7.39
C SER A 169 25.87 0.03 -6.03
N ILE A 170 25.43 -1.23 -5.98
CA ILE A 170 25.15 -1.95 -4.74
C ILE A 170 26.40 -1.94 -3.85
N SER A 171 27.56 -2.26 -4.41
CA SER A 171 28.85 -2.30 -3.71
C SER A 171 29.23 -0.99 -2.98
N SER A 172 28.73 0.16 -3.45
CA SER A 172 29.01 1.49 -2.90
C SER A 172 27.99 1.96 -1.86
N MET A 173 26.96 1.14 -1.58
CA MET A 173 25.90 1.48 -0.63
C MET A 173 26.29 1.21 0.82
N TYR A 174 25.55 1.86 1.73
CA TYR A 174 25.68 1.68 3.17
C TYR A 174 24.43 1.05 3.78
N LEU A 175 24.63 0.15 4.73
CA LEU A 175 23.56 -0.51 5.48
C LEU A 175 22.80 0.50 6.35
N ASN A 176 21.48 0.36 6.39
CA ASN A 176 20.53 1.21 7.11
C ASN A 176 20.57 2.69 6.69
N LYS A 177 21.04 2.98 5.48
CA LYS A 177 21.09 4.33 4.90
C LYS A 177 20.16 4.44 3.71
N VAL A 178 19.37 5.52 3.67
CA VAL A 178 18.63 5.93 2.47
C VAL A 178 19.57 6.78 1.61
N HIS A 179 19.78 6.40 0.35
CA HIS A 179 20.68 7.11 -0.56
C HIS A 179 19.89 8.19 -1.34
N GLN A 180 19.55 9.28 -0.65
CA GLN A 180 18.55 10.28 -1.10
C GLN A 180 18.86 10.96 -2.45
N GLU A 181 20.13 11.11 -2.82
CA GLU A 181 20.54 11.77 -4.06
C GLU A 181 20.75 10.77 -5.21
N HIS A 182 20.47 9.49 -4.99
CA HIS A 182 20.86 8.44 -5.92
C HIS A 182 19.66 7.62 -6.42
N TYR A 183 19.85 7.02 -7.60
CA TYR A 183 19.04 5.92 -8.11
C TYR A 183 19.93 4.69 -8.36
N LEU A 184 19.33 3.51 -8.31
CA LEU A 184 20.01 2.23 -8.58
C LEU A 184 19.33 1.53 -9.75
N ILE A 185 20.11 1.07 -10.73
CA ILE A 185 19.63 0.23 -11.84
C ILE A 185 20.07 -1.21 -11.60
N VAL A 186 19.11 -2.12 -11.64
CA VAL A 186 19.32 -3.54 -11.37
C VAL A 186 18.52 -4.41 -12.32
N ARG A 187 18.89 -5.68 -12.40
CA ARG A 187 18.18 -6.70 -13.16
C ARG A 187 17.72 -7.85 -12.26
N VAL A 188 16.50 -8.31 -12.48
CA VAL A 188 15.93 -9.47 -11.79
C VAL A 188 16.61 -10.76 -12.24
N ILE A 189 17.10 -11.55 -11.29
CA ILE A 189 17.87 -12.79 -11.56
C ILE A 189 17.26 -14.05 -10.93
N SER A 190 16.13 -13.94 -10.23
CA SER A 190 15.37 -15.07 -9.73
C SER A 190 13.87 -14.96 -10.08
N PRO A 191 13.10 -16.05 -10.01
CA PRO A 191 11.66 -15.98 -9.97
C PRO A 191 11.17 -15.12 -8.80
N ALA A 192 10.11 -14.36 -9.02
CA ALA A 192 9.44 -13.61 -7.96
C ALA A 192 8.67 -14.54 -7.04
N VAL A 193 8.81 -14.32 -5.73
CA VAL A 193 8.11 -15.07 -4.68
C VAL A 193 7.28 -14.12 -3.82
N ARG A 194 6.10 -14.58 -3.39
CA ARG A 194 5.20 -13.83 -2.51
C ARG A 194 5.34 -14.35 -1.08
N LEU A 195 5.87 -13.50 -0.21
CA LEU A 195 5.93 -13.70 1.24
C LEU A 195 5.10 -12.59 1.92
N ALA A 196 5.64 -11.91 2.94
CA ALA A 196 5.07 -10.66 3.45
C ALA A 196 5.19 -9.49 2.45
N ALA A 197 6.05 -9.64 1.44
CA ALA A 197 6.26 -8.74 0.32
C ALA A 197 6.49 -9.57 -0.96
N ILE A 198 6.51 -8.93 -2.12
CA ILE A 198 7.07 -9.56 -3.32
C ILE A 198 8.59 -9.44 -3.24
N GLN A 199 9.27 -10.58 -3.33
CA GLN A 199 10.72 -10.66 -3.21
C GLN A 199 11.36 -11.28 -4.45
N VAL A 200 12.51 -10.75 -4.85
CA VAL A 200 13.36 -11.24 -5.95
C VAL A 200 14.83 -11.01 -5.62
N ALA A 201 15.72 -11.86 -6.13
CA ALA A 201 17.13 -11.55 -6.23
C ALA A 201 17.38 -10.61 -7.41
N ILE A 202 18.25 -9.62 -7.20
CA ILE A 202 18.63 -8.64 -8.20
C ILE A 202 20.15 -8.54 -8.32
N GLU A 203 20.65 -8.21 -9.52
CA GLU A 203 22.06 -7.91 -9.79
C GLU A 203 22.21 -6.47 -10.33
N ASP A 204 23.27 -5.76 -9.94
CA ASP A 204 23.66 -4.49 -10.57
C ASP A 204 24.61 -4.70 -11.76
N GLU A 205 25.00 -3.61 -12.42
CA GLU A 205 25.91 -3.65 -13.57
C GLU A 205 27.32 -4.18 -13.23
N GLN A 206 27.71 -4.13 -11.96
CA GLN A 206 29.01 -4.62 -11.45
C GLN A 206 28.94 -6.10 -11.06
N GLY A 207 27.76 -6.73 -11.17
CA GLY A 207 27.52 -8.12 -10.78
C GLY A 207 27.34 -8.33 -9.28
N SER A 208 27.22 -7.25 -8.49
CA SER A 208 26.86 -7.34 -7.08
C SER A 208 25.40 -7.76 -6.97
N VAL A 209 25.10 -8.67 -6.05
CA VAL A 209 23.74 -9.21 -5.86
C VAL A 209 23.17 -8.88 -4.49
N VAL A 210 21.86 -8.69 -4.43
CA VAL A 210 21.14 -8.38 -3.18
C VAL A 210 19.67 -8.81 -3.28
N ASP A 211 19.01 -9.01 -2.15
CA ASP A 211 17.56 -9.19 -2.13
C ASP A 211 16.86 -7.86 -2.45
N LEU A 212 15.75 -7.92 -3.17
CA LEU A 212 14.81 -6.81 -3.32
C LEU A 212 13.47 -7.22 -2.70
N ALA A 213 12.97 -6.42 -1.76
CA ALA A 213 11.66 -6.61 -1.15
C ALA A 213 10.74 -5.41 -1.45
N MET A 214 9.66 -5.67 -2.17
CA MET A 214 8.66 -4.69 -2.62
C MET A 214 7.40 -4.81 -1.77
N TYR A 215 7.25 -3.88 -0.83
CA TYR A 215 6.10 -3.78 0.07
C TYR A 215 5.07 -2.84 -0.52
N HIS A 216 3.80 -3.27 -0.56
CA HIS A 216 2.67 -2.44 -1.01
C HIS A 216 2.80 -1.89 -2.45
N CYS A 217 3.73 -2.39 -3.25
CA CYS A 217 3.93 -1.94 -4.63
C CYS A 217 2.89 -2.51 -5.61
N PHE A 218 2.29 -3.65 -5.28
CA PHE A 218 1.38 -4.38 -6.18
C PHE A 218 0.15 -4.85 -5.43
N GLU A 219 -0.99 -4.82 -6.11
CA GLU A 219 -2.16 -5.60 -5.69
C GLU A 219 -1.92 -7.07 -6.06
N THR A 220 -1.77 -7.92 -5.06
CA THR A 220 -1.44 -9.33 -5.23
C THR A 220 -2.60 -10.26 -4.86
N SER A 221 -3.70 -9.70 -4.32
CA SER A 221 -4.90 -10.48 -3.99
C SER A 221 -5.45 -11.18 -5.23
N GLY A 222 -5.71 -12.48 -5.11
CA GLY A 222 -6.17 -13.31 -6.22
C GLY A 222 -5.13 -13.65 -7.31
N LEU A 223 -3.85 -13.28 -7.16
CA LEU A 223 -2.78 -13.73 -8.06
C LEU A 223 -2.25 -15.11 -7.66
N ASP A 224 -2.14 -15.98 -8.66
CA ASP A 224 -1.45 -17.26 -8.56
C ASP A 224 0.07 -17.09 -8.60
N ARG A 225 0.82 -18.16 -8.31
CA ARG A 225 2.29 -18.16 -8.41
C ARG A 225 2.77 -17.63 -9.77
N GLN A 226 2.10 -18.03 -10.85
CA GLN A 226 2.42 -17.55 -12.19
C GLN A 226 2.15 -16.05 -12.37
N GLY A 227 1.04 -15.53 -11.84
CA GLY A 227 0.74 -14.10 -11.82
C GLY A 227 1.79 -13.29 -11.06
N VAL A 228 2.36 -13.83 -9.99
CA VAL A 228 3.48 -13.19 -9.26
C VAL A 228 4.75 -13.11 -10.11
N ILE A 229 5.09 -14.18 -10.84
CA ILE A 229 6.24 -14.18 -11.77
C ILE A 229 6.01 -13.17 -12.90
N GLU A 230 4.79 -13.08 -13.41
CA GLU A 230 4.43 -12.14 -14.49
C GLU A 230 4.38 -10.67 -14.03
N LEU A 231 4.27 -10.39 -12.72
CA LEU A 231 4.41 -9.04 -12.18
C LEU A 231 5.85 -8.52 -12.23
N VAL A 232 6.81 -9.41 -11.99
CA VAL A 232 8.24 -9.10 -11.94
C VAL A 232 9.00 -10.19 -12.69
N PRO A 233 9.02 -10.12 -14.05
CA PRO A 233 9.59 -11.18 -14.87
C PRO A 233 11.10 -11.35 -14.65
N LEU A 234 11.58 -12.59 -14.81
CA LEU A 234 13.01 -12.87 -14.81
C LEU A 234 13.71 -12.06 -15.91
N GLY A 235 14.82 -11.42 -15.55
CA GLY A 235 15.60 -10.58 -16.45
C GLY A 235 15.06 -9.16 -16.62
N GLN A 236 13.92 -8.80 -16.01
CA GLN A 236 13.38 -7.45 -16.03
C GLN A 236 14.37 -6.45 -15.40
N ALA A 237 14.68 -5.38 -16.12
CA ALA A 237 15.46 -4.26 -15.60
C ALA A 237 14.57 -3.31 -14.79
N LEU A 238 15.07 -2.87 -13.64
CA LEU A 238 14.37 -2.02 -12.69
C LEU A 238 15.26 -0.83 -12.32
N LEU A 239 14.64 0.33 -12.10
CA LEU A 239 15.26 1.47 -11.45
C LEU A 239 14.60 1.71 -10.10
N ILE A 240 15.42 1.85 -9.06
CA ILE A 240 14.99 2.11 -7.68
C ILE A 240 15.47 3.50 -7.30
N ARG A 241 14.53 4.39 -6.96
CA ARG A 241 14.81 5.75 -6.50
C ARG A 241 15.12 5.73 -5.01
N GLN A 242 16.12 6.51 -4.60
CA GLN A 242 16.55 6.62 -3.20
C GLN A 242 16.69 5.28 -2.49
N PRO A 243 17.50 4.35 -3.03
CA PRO A 243 17.52 2.97 -2.56
C PRO A 243 17.89 2.90 -1.08
N TRP A 244 17.06 2.17 -0.32
CA TRP A 244 17.25 1.93 1.10
C TRP A 244 17.61 0.47 1.34
N LEU A 245 18.84 0.25 1.82
CA LEU A 245 19.35 -1.08 2.11
C LEU A 245 19.27 -1.33 3.62
N THR A 246 18.62 -2.42 3.99
CA THR A 246 18.39 -2.83 5.39
C THR A 246 18.70 -4.32 5.55
N ARG A 247 18.84 -4.78 6.79
CA ARG A 247 18.79 -6.21 7.12
C ARG A 247 17.37 -6.59 7.56
N GLY A 248 16.94 -7.80 7.21
CA GLY A 248 15.70 -8.38 7.72
C GLY A 248 15.77 -8.64 9.23
N LEU A 249 14.62 -8.56 9.92
CA LEU A 249 14.49 -8.71 11.37
C LEU A 249 14.95 -10.08 11.91
N THR A 250 15.03 -11.10 11.04
CA THR A 250 15.38 -12.48 11.40
C THR A 250 16.78 -12.89 10.96
N GLY A 251 17.66 -11.93 10.61
CA GLY A 251 19.07 -12.22 10.31
C GLY A 251 19.35 -12.82 8.92
N GLY A 252 18.60 -12.40 7.90
CA GLY A 252 18.81 -12.81 6.49
C GLY A 252 19.84 -11.97 5.73
N ASN A 253 19.88 -12.18 4.41
CA ASN A 253 20.70 -11.38 3.49
C ASN A 253 20.35 -9.89 3.61
N VAL A 254 21.28 -9.05 3.18
CA VAL A 254 20.98 -7.63 3.00
C VAL A 254 19.90 -7.47 1.92
N THR A 255 18.97 -6.54 2.15
CA THR A 255 17.79 -6.36 1.31
C THR A 255 17.59 -4.89 1.00
N ILE A 256 17.37 -4.58 -0.27
CA ILE A 256 16.83 -3.29 -0.68
C ILE A 256 15.32 -3.32 -0.45
N ARG A 257 14.83 -2.41 0.37
CA ARG A 257 13.42 -2.28 0.70
C ARG A 257 12.79 -1.15 -0.09
N VAL A 258 11.76 -1.47 -0.87
CA VAL A 258 10.92 -0.50 -1.54
C VAL A 258 9.53 -0.57 -0.92
N SER A 259 9.02 0.56 -0.43
CA SER A 259 7.70 0.63 0.22
C SER A 259 6.67 1.47 -0.54
N SER A 260 7.11 2.20 -1.56
CA SER A 260 6.22 2.96 -2.44
C SER A 260 6.37 2.47 -3.89
N PRO A 261 5.26 2.20 -4.60
CA PRO A 261 5.30 1.81 -6.01
C PRO A 261 5.90 2.88 -6.93
N SER A 262 5.83 4.16 -6.57
CA SER A 262 6.39 5.25 -7.39
C SER A 262 7.92 5.29 -7.42
N ASP A 263 8.54 4.62 -6.45
CA ASP A 263 10.00 4.62 -6.28
C ASP A 263 10.65 3.49 -7.07
N LEU A 264 9.82 2.59 -7.65
CA LEU A 264 10.23 1.49 -8.51
C LEU A 264 9.76 1.77 -9.95
N ILE A 265 10.69 1.76 -10.89
CA ILE A 265 10.40 1.97 -12.31
C ILE A 265 10.84 0.75 -13.10
N PHE A 266 9.91 0.18 -13.88
CA PHE A 266 10.19 -0.90 -14.82
C PHE A 266 10.80 -0.31 -16.09
N LEU A 267 12.04 -0.67 -16.38
CA LEU A 267 12.74 -0.18 -17.57
C LEU A 267 12.49 -1.14 -18.75
N PRO A 268 11.88 -0.68 -19.87
CA PRO A 268 11.86 -1.50 -21.07
C PRO A 268 13.28 -1.75 -21.60
N PRO A 269 13.51 -2.82 -22.35
CA PRO A 269 14.84 -3.10 -22.92
C PRO A 269 15.37 -2.01 -23.85
N SER A 270 14.48 -1.20 -24.44
CA SER A 270 14.82 -0.05 -25.28
C SER A 270 15.07 1.25 -24.50
N HIS A 271 15.03 1.22 -23.16
CA HIS A 271 15.16 2.43 -22.35
C HIS A 271 16.57 3.04 -22.47
N PRO A 272 16.71 4.37 -22.65
CA PRO A 272 18.02 5.01 -22.80
C PRO A 272 18.98 4.76 -21.63
N LEU A 273 18.48 4.68 -20.40
CA LEU A 273 19.30 4.39 -19.21
C LEU A 273 19.96 3.00 -19.23
N LEU A 274 19.51 2.09 -20.11
CA LEU A 274 20.13 0.77 -20.27
C LEU A 274 21.21 0.76 -21.35
N SER A 275 21.51 1.88 -22.03
CA SER A 275 22.46 1.93 -23.14
C SER A 275 23.85 1.39 -22.76
N ASN A 276 24.28 1.67 -21.53
CA ASN A 276 25.59 1.29 -21.00
C ASN A 276 25.56 -0.03 -20.22
N CYS A 277 24.39 -0.66 -20.08
CA CYS A 277 24.24 -1.95 -19.40
C CYS A 277 24.59 -3.12 -20.35
N PRO A 278 24.89 -4.31 -19.79
CA PRO A 278 25.17 -5.51 -20.58
C PRO A 278 24.07 -5.84 -21.60
N GLU A 279 24.43 -6.43 -22.74
CA GLU A 279 23.46 -6.73 -23.83
C GLU A 279 22.30 -7.62 -23.37
N ALA A 280 22.55 -8.51 -22.42
CA ALA A 280 21.54 -9.36 -21.83
C ALA A 280 20.41 -8.58 -21.12
N TRP A 281 20.66 -7.35 -20.67
CA TRP A 281 19.67 -6.47 -20.02
C TRP A 281 18.78 -5.75 -21.03
N LYS A 282 19.22 -5.66 -22.30
CA LYS A 282 18.50 -5.05 -23.43
C LYS A 282 17.80 -6.09 -24.29
N ALA A 283 17.91 -7.37 -23.94
CA ALA A 283 17.27 -8.46 -24.65
C ALA A 283 15.80 -8.64 -24.20
N GLY A 284 14.92 -8.95 -25.15
CA GLY A 284 13.52 -9.32 -24.86
C GLY A 284 12.58 -8.14 -24.73
N GLY A 285 12.15 -7.57 -25.87
CA GLY A 285 11.09 -6.56 -25.94
C GLY A 285 10.61 -6.38 -27.38
N GLY A 286 9.32 -6.14 -27.56
CA GLY A 286 8.78 -5.81 -28.88
C GLY A 286 9.31 -4.45 -29.35
N LYS A 287 9.76 -4.34 -30.61
CA LYS A 287 10.01 -3.03 -31.24
C LYS A 287 8.73 -2.36 -31.73
N ASP A 288 7.63 -3.10 -31.67
CA ASP A 288 6.31 -2.69 -32.14
C ASP A 288 5.34 -2.66 -30.93
N SER A 289 4.58 -1.58 -30.82
CA SER A 289 3.55 -1.40 -29.80
C SER A 289 2.46 -2.49 -29.89
N GLN A 290 2.29 -3.09 -31.06
CA GLN A 290 1.38 -4.22 -31.29
C GLN A 290 1.74 -5.46 -30.46
N VAL A 291 3.03 -5.77 -30.29
CA VAL A 291 3.48 -6.91 -29.47
C VAL A 291 3.07 -6.72 -28.01
N TYR A 292 3.26 -5.51 -27.49
CA TYR A 292 2.84 -5.16 -26.12
C TYR A 292 1.33 -5.14 -25.96
N LYS A 293 0.57 -4.78 -27.01
CA LYS A 293 -0.88 -4.92 -27.03
C LYS A 293 -1.29 -6.36 -26.75
N ASP A 294 -0.66 -7.30 -27.44
CA ASP A 294 -1.04 -8.71 -27.39
C ASP A 294 -0.63 -9.35 -26.06
N ILE A 295 0.55 -9.02 -25.53
CA ILE A 295 0.99 -9.39 -24.18
C ILE A 295 0.00 -8.86 -23.12
N GLY A 296 -0.34 -7.56 -23.20
CA GLY A 296 -1.27 -6.95 -22.25
C GLY A 296 -2.67 -7.53 -22.35
N ASN A 297 -3.15 -7.83 -23.57
CA ASN A 297 -4.46 -8.47 -23.78
C ASN A 297 -4.49 -9.89 -23.21
N HIS A 298 -3.38 -10.65 -23.34
CA HIS A 298 -3.27 -11.97 -22.74
C HIS A 298 -3.34 -11.87 -21.20
N ALA A 299 -2.56 -10.97 -20.58
CA ALA A 299 -2.59 -10.75 -19.14
C ALA A 299 -3.99 -10.30 -18.67
N PHE A 300 -4.63 -9.37 -19.39
CA PHE A 300 -5.97 -8.88 -19.09
C PHE A 300 -7.02 -10.00 -19.07
N LYS A 301 -7.00 -10.88 -20.09
CA LYS A 301 -7.94 -12.02 -20.17
C LYS A 301 -7.78 -13.01 -19.02
N ASN A 302 -6.58 -13.11 -18.46
CA ASN A 302 -6.28 -13.97 -17.31
C ASN A 302 -6.55 -13.29 -15.96
N GLY A 303 -7.07 -12.05 -15.94
CA GLY A 303 -7.32 -11.27 -14.73
C GLY A 303 -6.05 -10.67 -14.10
N ARG A 304 -4.91 -10.70 -14.80
CA ARG A 304 -3.61 -10.21 -14.34
C ARG A 304 -3.45 -8.73 -14.73
N PHE A 305 -4.24 -7.87 -14.09
CA PHE A 305 -4.39 -6.48 -14.51
C PHE A 305 -3.12 -5.63 -14.33
N GLU A 306 -2.36 -5.82 -13.24
CA GLU A 306 -1.08 -5.10 -13.02
C GLU A 306 -0.03 -5.46 -14.09
N SER A 307 0.11 -6.75 -14.45
CA SER A 307 0.97 -7.17 -15.57
C SER A 307 0.49 -6.62 -16.91
N ALA A 308 -0.83 -6.54 -17.13
CA ALA A 308 -1.39 -5.90 -18.33
C ALA A 308 -1.05 -4.40 -18.38
N ILE A 309 -1.12 -3.69 -17.25
CA ILE A 309 -0.75 -2.27 -17.12
C ILE A 309 0.71 -2.08 -17.50
N GLN A 310 1.62 -2.93 -17.00
CA GLN A 310 3.04 -2.87 -17.34
C GLN A 310 3.26 -3.05 -18.85
N ALA A 311 2.67 -4.10 -19.44
CA ALA A 311 2.79 -4.36 -20.88
C ALA A 311 2.28 -3.19 -21.72
N TYR A 312 1.08 -2.66 -21.43
CA TYR A 312 0.56 -1.50 -22.15
C TYR A 312 1.41 -0.25 -21.94
N SER A 313 1.99 -0.07 -20.75
CA SER A 313 2.91 1.05 -20.48
C SER A 313 4.19 0.95 -21.30
N HIS A 314 4.78 -0.24 -21.42
CA HIS A 314 5.92 -0.45 -22.32
C HIS A 314 5.55 -0.19 -23.78
N GLY A 315 4.37 -0.64 -24.23
CA GLY A 315 3.88 -0.34 -25.58
C GLY A 315 3.71 1.16 -25.85
N LEU A 316 3.29 1.93 -24.83
CA LEU A 316 3.17 3.39 -24.91
C LEU A 316 4.51 4.13 -24.86
N LEU A 317 5.56 3.52 -24.32
CA LEU A 317 6.93 4.05 -24.44
C LEU A 317 7.48 3.85 -25.87
N VAL A 318 7.09 2.77 -26.54
CA VAL A 318 7.45 2.52 -27.95
C VAL A 318 6.64 3.41 -28.89
N ASP A 319 5.33 3.50 -28.69
CA ASP A 319 4.44 4.35 -29.47
C ASP A 319 3.54 5.18 -28.54
N PRO A 320 3.94 6.42 -28.23
CA PRO A 320 3.14 7.34 -27.44
C PRO A 320 1.84 7.76 -28.12
N THR A 321 1.57 7.43 -29.39
CA THR A 321 0.33 7.78 -30.07
C THR A 321 -0.70 6.64 -30.05
N ALA A 322 -0.33 5.46 -29.52
CA ALA A 322 -1.20 4.29 -29.47
C ALA A 322 -2.36 4.41 -28.47
N SER A 323 -3.41 5.17 -28.83
CA SER A 323 -4.59 5.42 -27.97
C SER A 323 -5.36 4.16 -27.58
N VAL A 324 -5.30 3.09 -28.38
CA VAL A 324 -5.87 1.78 -28.02
C VAL A 324 -5.20 1.20 -26.77
N LEU A 325 -3.86 1.35 -26.63
CA LEU A 325 -3.14 0.89 -25.45
C LEU A 325 -3.51 1.69 -24.22
N ARG A 326 -3.60 3.03 -24.33
CA ARG A 326 -4.10 3.88 -23.24
C ARG A 326 -5.50 3.46 -22.81
N LEU A 327 -6.37 3.27 -23.80
CA LEU A 327 -7.73 2.83 -23.56
C LEU A 327 -7.71 1.50 -22.81
N ASN A 328 -7.01 0.47 -23.28
CA ASN A 328 -6.92 -0.82 -22.57
C ASN A 328 -6.32 -0.71 -21.17
N ARG A 329 -5.30 0.13 -20.97
CA ARG A 329 -4.69 0.39 -19.66
C ARG A 329 -5.67 1.05 -18.69
N SER A 330 -6.51 1.99 -19.16
CA SER A 330 -7.58 2.57 -18.33
C SER A 330 -8.57 1.51 -17.82
N ALA A 331 -8.85 0.48 -18.61
CA ALA A 331 -9.71 -0.63 -18.19
C ALA A 331 -9.08 -1.40 -17.02
N CYS A 332 -7.77 -1.67 -17.11
CA CYS A 332 -7.03 -2.34 -16.06
C CYS A 332 -7.03 -1.51 -14.77
N TYR A 333 -6.81 -0.19 -14.88
CA TYR A 333 -6.87 0.72 -13.74
C TYR A 333 -8.23 0.72 -13.04
N LEU A 334 -9.34 0.66 -13.80
CA LEU A 334 -10.67 0.48 -13.20
C LEU A 334 -10.78 -0.87 -12.47
N SER A 335 -10.28 -1.95 -13.06
CA SER A 335 -10.32 -3.29 -12.44
C SER A 335 -9.55 -3.40 -11.12
N ILE A 336 -8.52 -2.57 -10.91
CA ILE A 336 -7.71 -2.55 -9.68
C ILE A 336 -8.01 -1.35 -8.78
N ASN A 337 -9.17 -0.73 -8.95
CA ASN A 337 -9.64 0.40 -8.15
C ASN A 337 -8.66 1.61 -8.10
N LYS A 338 -8.07 1.96 -9.26
CA LYS A 338 -7.26 3.17 -9.47
C LYS A 338 -7.97 4.15 -10.42
N PRO A 339 -9.17 4.66 -10.09
CA PRO A 339 -10.01 5.37 -11.03
C PRO A 339 -9.42 6.71 -11.52
N SER A 340 -8.61 7.41 -10.72
CA SER A 340 -7.94 8.64 -11.18
C SER A 340 -6.97 8.40 -12.34
N MET A 341 -6.25 7.27 -12.32
CA MET A 341 -5.35 6.87 -13.40
C MET A 341 -6.15 6.45 -14.64
N ALA A 342 -7.24 5.71 -14.44
CA ALA A 342 -8.15 5.34 -15.51
C ALA A 342 -8.75 6.55 -16.22
N LEU A 343 -9.20 7.55 -15.45
CA LEU A 343 -9.78 8.78 -15.95
C LEU A 343 -8.82 9.50 -16.90
N LYS A 344 -7.57 9.69 -16.47
CA LYS A 344 -6.54 10.37 -17.25
C LYS A 344 -6.27 9.66 -18.58
N ASP A 345 -6.07 8.34 -18.55
CA ASP A 345 -5.81 7.55 -19.76
C ASP A 345 -7.01 7.56 -20.72
N ALA A 346 -8.23 7.45 -20.20
CA ALA A 346 -9.45 7.44 -21.00
C ALA A 346 -9.73 8.82 -21.62
N GLN A 347 -9.49 9.92 -20.90
CA GLN A 347 -9.58 11.29 -21.43
C GLN A 347 -8.65 11.50 -22.62
N ILE A 348 -7.36 11.19 -22.45
CA ILE A 348 -6.37 11.31 -23.53
C ILE A 348 -6.77 10.45 -24.73
N ALA A 349 -7.21 9.20 -24.50
CA ALA A 349 -7.65 8.32 -25.58
C ALA A 349 -8.92 8.82 -26.29
N SER A 350 -9.79 9.56 -25.59
CA SER A 350 -11.03 10.10 -26.16
C SER A 350 -10.83 11.30 -27.07
N GLU A 351 -9.72 12.03 -26.88
CA GLU A 351 -9.34 13.20 -27.68
C GLU A 351 -8.74 12.82 -29.05
N ASP A 352 -8.32 11.55 -29.20
CA ASP A 352 -7.75 11.04 -30.43
C ASP A 352 -8.81 10.87 -31.53
N LYS A 353 -8.82 11.81 -32.47
CA LYS A 353 -9.75 11.83 -33.60
C LYS A 353 -9.51 10.69 -34.61
N SER A 354 -8.35 10.04 -34.59
CA SER A 354 -8.04 8.92 -35.48
C SER A 354 -8.70 7.61 -35.06
N MET A 355 -9.10 7.50 -33.77
CA MET A 355 -9.78 6.33 -33.24
C MET A 355 -11.17 6.16 -33.86
N LYS A 356 -11.58 4.91 -34.12
CA LYS A 356 -12.95 4.61 -34.59
C LYS A 356 -14.00 5.13 -33.59
N ASP A 357 -15.16 5.54 -34.09
CA ASP A 357 -16.25 6.09 -33.27
C ASP A 357 -16.64 5.18 -32.09
N ALA A 358 -16.73 3.86 -32.31
CA ALA A 358 -17.03 2.90 -31.24
C ALA A 358 -15.95 2.87 -30.14
N LEU A 359 -14.68 3.09 -30.49
CA LEU A 359 -13.59 3.15 -29.50
C LEU A 359 -13.58 4.47 -28.75
N ARG A 360 -13.92 5.59 -29.39
CA ARG A 360 -14.12 6.87 -28.70
C ARG A 360 -15.31 6.80 -27.75
N SER A 361 -16.41 6.17 -28.17
CA SER A 361 -17.57 5.93 -27.31
C SER A 361 -17.22 5.05 -26.10
N LYS A 362 -16.42 4.00 -26.32
CA LYS A 362 -15.85 3.18 -25.24
C LYS A 362 -14.94 3.98 -24.29
N ALA A 363 -14.22 4.98 -24.79
CA ALA A 363 -13.42 5.87 -23.96
C ALA A 363 -14.31 6.78 -23.09
N GLN A 364 -15.37 7.38 -23.64
CA GLN A 364 -16.34 8.17 -22.87
C GLN A 364 -17.02 7.32 -21.77
N TYR A 365 -17.40 6.08 -22.09
CA TYR A 365 -17.92 5.15 -21.08
C TYR A 365 -16.95 4.95 -19.91
N ARG A 366 -15.65 4.78 -20.19
CA ARG A 366 -14.62 4.60 -19.15
C ARG A 366 -14.36 5.88 -18.35
N ILE A 367 -14.50 7.05 -18.97
CA ILE A 367 -14.46 8.34 -18.26
C ILE A 367 -15.63 8.40 -17.26
N ALA A 368 -16.84 8.05 -17.68
CA ALA A 368 -18.01 8.02 -16.80
C ALA A 368 -17.85 7.01 -15.65
N LEU A 369 -17.35 5.80 -15.93
CA LEU A 369 -17.03 4.82 -14.89
C LEU A 369 -15.96 5.33 -13.91
N ALA A 370 -14.95 6.03 -14.41
CA ALA A 370 -13.90 6.58 -13.56
C ALA A 370 -14.43 7.71 -12.67
N TYR A 371 -15.29 8.59 -13.19
CA TYR A 371 -15.97 9.59 -12.36
C TYR A 371 -16.91 8.95 -11.34
N TYR A 372 -17.66 7.92 -11.73
CA TYR A 372 -18.51 7.15 -10.83
C TYR A 372 -17.71 6.57 -9.66
N ALA A 373 -16.58 5.91 -9.95
CA ALA A 373 -15.69 5.34 -8.93
C ALA A 373 -14.92 6.38 -8.09
N LEU A 374 -15.01 7.66 -8.45
CA LEU A 374 -14.48 8.79 -7.68
C LEU A 374 -15.58 9.54 -6.90
N ASP A 375 -16.80 8.99 -6.86
CA ASP A 375 -18.00 9.62 -6.29
C ASP A 375 -18.37 10.98 -6.92
N ARG A 376 -17.90 11.21 -8.15
CA ARG A 376 -18.14 12.41 -8.96
C ARG A 376 -19.31 12.18 -9.92
N PHE A 377 -20.48 11.88 -9.34
CA PHE A 377 -21.65 11.40 -10.09
C PHE A 377 -22.22 12.44 -11.06
N SER A 378 -22.18 13.73 -10.72
CA SER A 378 -22.63 14.81 -11.61
C SER A 378 -21.76 14.90 -12.87
N GLU A 379 -20.43 14.80 -12.73
CA GLU A 379 -19.54 14.73 -13.90
C GLU A 379 -19.75 13.45 -14.69
N ALA A 380 -19.95 12.31 -14.03
CA ALA A 380 -20.27 11.05 -14.69
C ALA A 380 -21.53 11.19 -15.57
N LEU A 381 -22.61 11.78 -15.05
CA LEU A 381 -23.85 12.01 -15.79
C LEU A 381 -23.63 12.90 -17.01
N SER A 382 -22.91 14.01 -16.85
CA SER A 382 -22.64 14.96 -17.94
C SER A 382 -21.90 14.31 -19.13
N ILE A 383 -21.07 13.30 -18.86
CA ILE A 383 -20.36 12.54 -19.90
C ILE A 383 -21.34 11.66 -20.67
N LEU A 384 -22.28 11.01 -19.99
CA LEU A 384 -23.29 10.16 -20.63
C LEU A 384 -24.26 11.00 -21.48
N GLU A 385 -24.71 12.14 -20.98
CA GLU A 385 -25.64 13.06 -21.68
C GLU A 385 -25.04 13.66 -22.95
N ARG A 386 -23.72 13.93 -22.95
CA ARG A 386 -23.01 14.49 -24.11
C ARG A 386 -22.82 13.49 -25.25
N GLU A 387 -22.89 12.20 -24.96
CA GLU A 387 -22.63 11.16 -25.95
C GLU A 387 -23.86 10.98 -26.86
N ASN A 388 -23.80 11.53 -28.08
CA ASN A 388 -24.85 11.41 -29.08
C ASN A 388 -24.92 9.99 -29.68
N GLY A 389 -25.61 9.11 -28.95
CA GLY A 389 -25.88 7.72 -29.31
C GLY A 389 -24.83 6.76 -28.74
N TYR A 390 -25.28 5.77 -27.98
CA TYR A 390 -24.43 4.73 -27.41
C TYR A 390 -23.88 3.81 -28.51
N ARG A 391 -22.76 4.20 -29.13
CA ARG A 391 -22.11 3.40 -30.20
C ARG A 391 -21.29 2.23 -29.64
N PHE A 392 -21.03 2.25 -28.33
CA PHE A 392 -20.48 1.15 -27.57
C PHE A 392 -21.50 0.72 -26.51
N SER A 393 -21.88 -0.55 -26.51
CA SER A 393 -22.71 -1.20 -25.48
C SER A 393 -23.83 -0.32 -24.84
N PRO A 394 -24.94 -0.05 -25.56
CA PRO A 394 -26.05 0.76 -25.05
C PRO A 394 -26.60 0.33 -23.68
N ALA A 395 -26.60 -0.99 -23.42
CA ALA A 395 -27.06 -1.54 -22.16
C ALA A 395 -26.18 -1.11 -20.98
N ASP A 396 -24.85 -1.13 -21.16
CA ASP A 396 -23.89 -0.74 -20.11
C ASP A 396 -24.05 0.75 -19.75
N PHE A 397 -24.24 1.60 -20.76
CA PHE A 397 -24.50 3.03 -20.56
C PHE A 397 -25.79 3.26 -19.77
N SER A 398 -26.89 2.61 -20.17
CA SER A 398 -28.18 2.75 -19.49
C SER A 398 -28.14 2.23 -18.04
N GLU A 399 -27.43 1.13 -17.79
CA GLU A 399 -27.26 0.61 -16.43
C GLU A 399 -26.45 1.58 -15.55
N LEU A 400 -25.35 2.12 -16.08
CA LEU A 400 -24.53 3.09 -15.37
C LEU A 400 -25.31 4.38 -15.09
N GLU A 401 -26.05 4.88 -16.07
CA GLU A 401 -26.91 6.06 -15.92
C GLU A 401 -27.93 5.87 -14.79
N LYS A 402 -28.59 4.70 -14.74
CA LYS A 402 -29.52 4.38 -13.64
C LYS A 402 -28.81 4.42 -12.28
N LYS A 403 -27.62 3.81 -12.16
CA LYS A 403 -26.84 3.82 -10.91
C LYS A 403 -26.48 5.25 -10.51
N ILE A 404 -26.02 6.07 -11.45
CA ILE A 404 -25.69 7.48 -11.21
C ILE A 404 -26.90 8.24 -10.62
N HIS A 405 -28.09 8.06 -11.17
CA HIS A 405 -29.30 8.70 -10.64
C HIS A 405 -29.61 8.23 -9.21
N GLU A 406 -29.46 6.93 -8.90
CA GLU A 406 -29.62 6.41 -7.54
C GLU A 406 -28.59 7.06 -6.58
N ARG A 407 -27.32 7.17 -6.98
CA ARG A 407 -26.25 7.82 -6.20
C ARG A 407 -26.52 9.31 -5.95
N LEU A 408 -27.00 10.04 -6.95
CA LEU A 408 -27.32 11.47 -6.82
C LEU A 408 -28.48 11.71 -5.84
N VAL A 409 -29.50 10.84 -5.84
CA VAL A 409 -30.59 10.90 -4.85
C VAL A 409 -30.07 10.63 -3.45
N GLU A 410 -29.19 9.66 -3.29
CA GLU A 410 -28.53 9.37 -2.01
C GLU A 410 -27.70 10.56 -1.50
N GLN A 411 -26.87 11.18 -2.34
CA GLN A 411 -26.09 12.37 -1.97
C GLN A 411 -26.97 13.58 -1.60
N ALA A 412 -28.13 13.71 -2.24
CA ALA A 412 -29.02 14.86 -2.01
C ALA A 412 -29.89 14.67 -0.76
N GLN A 413 -30.32 13.45 -0.46
CA GLN A 413 -31.39 13.20 0.51
C GLN A 413 -30.96 12.36 1.71
N GLY A 414 -29.82 11.66 1.64
CA GLY A 414 -29.42 10.67 2.64
C GLY A 414 -30.43 9.52 2.78
N SER A 415 -31.24 9.30 1.74
CA SER A 415 -32.29 8.29 1.73
C SER A 415 -31.75 6.98 1.18
N TYR A 416 -31.43 6.05 2.06
CA TYR A 416 -30.86 4.76 1.73
C TYR A 416 -31.84 3.61 1.83
N LYS A 417 -31.67 2.59 0.97
CA LYS A 417 -32.37 1.31 1.09
C LYS A 417 -31.72 0.44 2.18
N TRP A 418 -31.89 0.82 3.45
CA TRP A 418 -31.20 0.22 4.61
C TRP A 418 -31.30 -1.31 4.70
N LEU A 419 -32.45 -1.90 4.37
CA LEU A 419 -32.64 -3.35 4.33
C LEU A 419 -31.77 -4.04 3.27
N ALA A 420 -31.62 -3.43 2.09
CA ALA A 420 -30.77 -3.94 1.02
C ALA A 420 -29.29 -3.81 1.42
N LEU A 421 -28.91 -2.67 2.01
CA LEU A 421 -27.55 -2.45 2.49
C LEU A 421 -27.16 -3.39 3.60
N SER A 422 -28.04 -3.63 4.57
CA SER A 422 -27.79 -4.60 5.65
C SER A 422 -27.56 -6.01 5.10
N LYS A 423 -28.29 -6.41 4.04
CA LYS A 423 -28.08 -7.71 3.38
C LYS A 423 -26.74 -7.74 2.64
N MET A 424 -26.40 -6.71 1.87
CA MET A 424 -25.11 -6.62 1.17
C MET A 424 -23.94 -6.61 2.15
N ALA A 425 -23.99 -5.82 3.22
CA ALA A 425 -22.97 -5.76 4.25
C ALA A 425 -22.71 -7.12 4.91
N LYS A 426 -23.77 -7.91 5.16
CA LYS A 426 -23.63 -9.28 5.68
C LYS A 426 -23.00 -10.25 4.67
N GLN A 427 -23.19 -10.01 3.37
CA GLN A 427 -22.58 -10.84 2.31
C GLN A 427 -21.11 -10.51 2.09
N ILE A 428 -20.68 -9.30 2.44
CA ILE A 428 -19.29 -8.85 2.23
C ILE A 428 -18.30 -9.59 3.14
N ASN A 429 -18.70 -10.11 4.32
CA ASN A 429 -17.98 -11.11 5.14
C ASN A 429 -16.43 -11.05 5.14
N GLY A 430 -15.85 -9.85 5.30
CA GLY A 430 -14.40 -9.65 5.36
C GLY A 430 -13.67 -9.56 4.01
N HIS A 431 -14.38 -9.68 2.88
CA HIS A 431 -13.85 -9.34 1.56
C HIS A 431 -13.76 -7.81 1.39
N ARG A 432 -12.76 -7.34 0.63
CA ARG A 432 -12.44 -5.92 0.38
C ARG A 432 -13.50 -5.14 -0.42
N GLN A 433 -14.73 -5.64 -0.54
CA GLN A 433 -15.79 -4.97 -1.28
C GLN A 433 -16.43 -3.89 -0.42
N VAL A 434 -16.37 -2.64 -0.90
CA VAL A 434 -17.15 -1.53 -0.36
C VAL A 434 -18.56 -1.63 -0.93
N THR A 435 -19.58 -1.34 -0.12
CA THR A 435 -20.95 -1.24 -0.63
C THR A 435 -21.05 -0.11 -1.64
N ASP A 436 -21.60 -0.39 -2.81
CA ASP A 436 -21.90 0.62 -3.82
C ASP A 436 -23.07 1.48 -3.30
N VAL A 437 -22.74 2.60 -2.64
CA VAL A 437 -23.64 3.66 -2.13
C VAL A 437 -22.90 4.99 -2.11
N ALA A 438 -23.63 6.09 -2.30
CA ALA A 438 -23.06 7.42 -2.17
C ALA A 438 -23.09 7.93 -0.73
N ASP A 439 -22.08 8.71 -0.40
CA ASP A 439 -22.01 9.47 0.84
C ASP A 439 -23.04 10.61 0.91
N TYR A 440 -23.64 10.81 2.08
CA TYR A 440 -24.51 11.95 2.38
C TYR A 440 -23.88 12.83 3.45
N VAL A 441 -23.74 14.11 3.14
CA VAL A 441 -23.38 15.15 4.12
C VAL A 441 -24.66 15.86 4.51
N GLY A 442 -24.96 15.85 5.81
CA GLY A 442 -26.14 16.53 6.37
C GLY A 442 -26.04 18.05 6.28
N PRO A 443 -26.91 18.80 6.99
CA PRO A 443 -26.86 20.25 7.03
C PRO A 443 -25.70 20.76 7.90
N VAL A 444 -24.48 20.29 7.61
CA VAL A 444 -23.27 20.55 8.39
C VAL A 444 -22.07 20.75 7.47
N GLU A 445 -21.17 21.63 7.87
CA GLU A 445 -19.91 21.89 7.19
C GLU A 445 -18.77 22.09 8.19
N VAL A 446 -17.54 21.89 7.73
CA VAL A 446 -16.35 22.22 8.52
C VAL A 446 -15.97 23.67 8.26
N ALA A 447 -16.05 24.52 9.28
CA ALA A 447 -15.73 25.94 9.21
C ALA A 447 -14.68 26.33 10.26
N LEU A 448 -13.93 27.41 10.01
CA LEU A 448 -13.01 27.97 11.01
C LEU A 448 -13.81 28.71 12.09
N MET A 449 -13.56 28.38 13.36
CA MET A 449 -14.25 28.99 14.49
C MET A 449 -13.37 30.04 15.15
N GLU A 450 -13.21 31.20 14.49
CA GLU A 450 -12.38 32.32 14.98
C GLU A 450 -12.77 32.79 16.39
N SER A 451 -14.06 32.73 16.72
CA SER A 451 -14.60 33.11 18.04
C SER A 451 -14.39 32.07 19.15
N LYS A 452 -13.87 30.87 18.82
CA LYS A 452 -13.66 29.76 19.76
C LYS A 452 -12.26 29.14 19.68
N GLY A 453 -11.24 29.96 19.40
CA GLY A 453 -9.84 29.53 19.43
C GLY A 453 -9.20 29.24 18.07
N GLY A 454 -9.87 29.56 16.95
CA GLY A 454 -9.25 29.60 15.62
C GLY A 454 -9.14 28.25 14.89
N ASP A 455 -9.56 27.15 15.50
CA ASP A 455 -9.51 25.82 14.89
C ASP A 455 -10.72 25.51 13.99
N ARG A 456 -10.62 24.44 13.20
CA ARG A 456 -11.71 23.90 12.37
C ARG A 456 -12.77 23.23 13.27
N GLY A 457 -14.02 23.66 13.16
CA GLY A 457 -15.17 23.07 13.84
C GLY A 457 -16.27 22.65 12.87
N LEU A 458 -17.15 21.76 13.31
CA LEU A 458 -18.36 21.42 12.56
C LEU A 458 -19.49 22.40 12.92
N VAL A 459 -20.02 23.08 11.92
CA VAL A 459 -21.14 24.02 12.07
C VAL A 459 -22.32 23.57 11.23
N THR A 460 -23.53 23.93 11.64
CA THR A 460 -24.73 23.64 10.85
C THR A 460 -24.94 24.70 9.76
N THR A 461 -25.26 24.28 8.53
CA THR A 461 -25.51 25.20 7.40
C THR A 461 -26.94 25.75 7.39
N ARG A 462 -27.83 25.20 8.21
CA ARG A 462 -29.18 25.69 8.48
C ARG A 462 -29.63 25.33 9.89
N GLU A 463 -30.78 25.84 10.33
CA GLU A 463 -31.44 25.36 11.53
C GLU A 463 -31.68 23.84 11.45
N VAL A 464 -31.41 23.15 12.55
CA VAL A 464 -31.53 21.69 12.69
C VAL A 464 -32.57 21.35 13.74
N LEU A 465 -33.41 20.36 13.45
CA LEU A 465 -34.46 19.93 14.37
C LEU A 465 -33.91 18.92 15.39
N ALA A 466 -34.50 18.90 16.59
CA ALA A 466 -34.18 17.86 17.56
C ALA A 466 -34.52 16.47 16.97
N GLY A 467 -33.54 15.57 16.94
CA GLY A 467 -33.66 14.24 16.35
C GLY A 467 -33.24 14.15 14.87
N GLU A 468 -32.83 15.26 14.25
CA GLU A 468 -32.23 15.25 12.91
C GLU A 468 -30.81 14.65 12.93
N LEU A 469 -30.49 13.78 11.97
CA LEU A 469 -29.17 13.17 11.85
C LEU A 469 -28.17 14.15 11.24
N LEU A 470 -27.14 14.51 12.02
CA LEU A 470 -26.02 15.31 11.55
C LEU A 470 -24.86 14.37 11.19
N CYS A 471 -24.61 14.21 9.89
CA CYS A 471 -23.50 13.43 9.38
C CYS A 471 -22.52 14.35 8.67
N ALA A 472 -21.25 14.32 9.08
CA ALA A 472 -20.17 15.01 8.41
C ALA A 472 -19.10 13.99 8.06
N LEU A 473 -18.60 14.07 6.83
CA LEU A 473 -17.41 13.33 6.44
C LEU A 473 -16.19 14.21 6.69
N PRO A 474 -15.16 13.72 7.40
CA PRO A 474 -13.86 14.35 7.31
C PRO A 474 -13.39 14.24 5.86
N LYS A 475 -13.42 15.36 5.11
CA LYS A 475 -12.66 15.43 3.85
C LYS A 475 -11.20 15.21 4.22
N SER A 476 -10.65 14.08 3.79
CA SER A 476 -9.23 13.74 3.94
C SER A 476 -8.35 14.60 3.04
#